data_AF-A0A351C4Q9-F1
#
_entry.id   AF-A0A351C4Q9-F1
#
_cell.length_a   1.000
_cell.length_b   1.000
_cell.length_c   1.000
_cell.angle_alpha   90.00
_cell.angle_beta   90.00
_cell.angle_gamma   90.00
#
_symmetry.space_group_name_H-M   'P 1'
#
loop_
_entity.id
_entity.type
_entity.pdbx_description
1 polymer ?
#
loop_
_entity_poly.entity_id
_entity_poly.type
_entity_poly.pdbx_seq_one_letter_code
_entity_poly.pdbx_strand_id
1 'polypeptide(L)' 'MTLIERTRGLQGRIGSPATPALVDELITVLNAHAEMYYRDDDPIITDGEYDQLIQWLKSLEQD' A
#
# COMPACT_ATOMS: atom_id res chain seq x y z
N MET A 1 -2.20 -2.85 -15.63
CA MET A 1 -2.74 -2.48 -14.31
C MET A 1 -1.88 -1.37 -13.74
N THR A 2 -2.47 -0.22 -13.52
CA THR A 2 -1.90 1.02 -12.98
C THR A 2 -1.63 0.91 -11.48
N LEU A 3 -0.83 1.82 -10.94
CA LEU A 3 -0.56 1.87 -9.49
C LEU A 3 -1.85 2.12 -8.70
N ILE A 4 -2.74 2.98 -9.19
CA ILE A 4 -4.02 3.25 -8.52
C ILE A 4 -4.92 2.01 -8.50
N GLU A 5 -5.01 1.24 -9.59
CA GLU A 5 -5.80 -0.02 -9.62
C GLU A 5 -5.27 -1.05 -8.61
N ARG A 6 -3.94 -1.20 -8.51
CA ARG A 6 -3.32 -2.07 -7.50
C ARG A 6 -3.65 -1.60 -6.08
N THR A 7 -3.56 -0.30 -5.85
CA THR A 7 -3.86 0.30 -4.54
C THR A 7 -5.30 0.04 -4.12
N ARG A 8 -6.27 0.26 -5.03
CA ARG A 8 -7.69 -0.03 -4.78
C ARG A 8 -7.92 -1.52 -4.50
N GLY A 9 -7.24 -2.39 -5.24
CA GLY A 9 -7.27 -3.84 -4.99
C GLY A 9 -6.78 -4.22 -3.59
N LEU A 10 -5.70 -3.61 -3.12
CA LEU A 10 -5.18 -3.82 -1.76
C LEU A 10 -6.11 -3.25 -0.69
N GLN A 11 -6.66 -2.05 -0.89
CA GLN A 11 -7.63 -1.46 0.03
C GLN A 11 -8.86 -2.36 0.24
N GLY A 12 -9.36 -2.99 -0.83
CA GLY A 12 -10.47 -3.94 -0.74
C GLY A 12 -10.14 -5.25 -0.02
N ARG A 13 -8.85 -5.53 0.23
CA ARG A 13 -8.36 -6.74 0.91
C ARG A 13 -7.95 -6.46 2.36
N ILE A 14 -8.07 -5.22 2.85
CA ILE A 14 -7.72 -4.87 4.24
C ILE A 14 -8.45 -5.79 5.22
N GLY A 15 -7.69 -6.32 6.20
CA GLY A 15 -8.18 -7.31 7.15
C GLY A 15 -8.09 -8.77 6.66
N SER A 16 -7.62 -9.02 5.44
CA SER A 16 -7.24 -10.37 5.00
C SER A 16 -6.04 -10.87 5.80
N PRO A 17 -5.92 -12.20 6.04
CA PRO A 17 -4.79 -12.77 6.74
C PRO A 17 -3.47 -12.52 6.01
N ALA A 18 -2.38 -12.45 6.79
CA ALA A 18 -1.04 -12.27 6.25
C ALA A 18 -0.68 -13.44 5.33
N THR A 19 -0.34 -13.13 4.09
CA THR A 19 0.30 -14.07 3.17
C THR A 19 1.56 -13.43 2.62
N PRO A 20 2.64 -14.19 2.36
CA PRO A 20 3.89 -13.62 1.82
C PRO A 20 3.65 -12.78 0.56
N ALA A 21 2.81 -13.28 -0.35
CA ALA A 21 2.45 -12.56 -1.57
C ALA A 21 1.72 -11.24 -1.32
N LEU A 22 0.87 -11.18 -0.29
CA LEU A 22 0.14 -9.97 0.06
C LEU A 22 1.06 -8.91 0.68
N VAL A 23 1.97 -9.34 1.56
CA VAL A 23 2.96 -8.46 2.19
C VAL A 23 3.90 -7.87 1.14
N ASP A 24 4.42 -8.70 0.23
CA ASP A 24 5.27 -8.25 -0.87
C ASP A 24 4.54 -7.26 -1.80
N GLU A 25 3.26 -7.51 -2.08
CA GLU A 25 2.43 -6.63 -2.90
C GLU A 25 2.22 -5.26 -2.21
N LEU A 26 1.94 -5.26 -0.91
CA LEU A 26 1.82 -4.06 -0.07
C LEU A 26 3.10 -3.23 -0.10
N ILE A 27 4.26 -3.86 0.15
CA ILE A 27 5.56 -3.19 0.14
C ILE A 27 5.84 -2.58 -1.22
N THR A 28 5.55 -3.31 -2.30
CA THR A 28 5.75 -2.82 -3.68
C THR A 28 4.91 -1.58 -3.96
N VAL A 29 3.63 -1.59 -3.56
CA VAL A 29 2.73 -0.45 -3.76
C VAL A 29 3.13 0.75 -2.90
N LEU A 30 3.46 0.53 -1.64
CA LEU A 30 3.90 1.59 -0.72
C LEU A 30 5.19 2.27 -1.18
N ASN A 31 6.16 1.50 -1.68
CA ASN A 31 7.40 2.05 -2.23
C ASN A 31 7.15 2.89 -3.49
N ALA A 32 6.25 2.45 -4.37
CA ALA A 32 5.92 3.20 -5.57
C ALA A 32 5.25 4.55 -5.23
N HIS A 33 4.35 4.59 -4.24
CA HIS A 33 3.76 5.84 -3.77
C HIS A 33 4.78 6.74 -3.08
N ALA A 34 5.69 6.19 -2.27
CA ALA A 34 6.76 6.96 -1.65
C ALA A 34 7.67 7.59 -2.71
N GLU A 35 8.02 6.84 -3.76
CA GLU A 35 8.80 7.36 -4.88
C GLU A 35 8.11 8.55 -5.55
N MET A 36 6.81 8.45 -5.87
CA MET A 36 6.06 9.56 -6.46
C MET A 36 5.98 10.78 -5.53
N TYR A 37 5.73 10.55 -4.25
CA TYR A 37 5.65 11.63 -3.24
C TYR A 37 6.98 12.38 -3.12
N TYR A 38 8.11 11.66 -3.03
CA TYR A 38 9.41 12.29 -2.79
C TYR A 38 10.14 12.76 -4.06
N ARG A 39 9.88 12.13 -5.22
CA ARG A 39 10.59 12.43 -6.47
C ARG A 39 9.80 13.35 -7.38
N ASP A 40 8.51 13.10 -7.52
CA ASP A 40 7.68 13.73 -8.56
C ASP A 40 6.74 14.81 -7.99
N ASP A 41 6.65 14.95 -6.66
CA ASP A 41 5.74 15.86 -5.94
C ASP A 41 4.27 15.73 -6.40
N ASP A 42 3.92 14.54 -6.92
CA ASP A 42 2.63 14.22 -7.54
C ASP A 42 2.01 12.97 -6.87
N PRO A 43 1.57 13.07 -5.60
CA PRO A 43 0.93 11.94 -4.93
C PRO A 43 -0.44 11.64 -5.56
N ILE A 44 -0.61 10.39 -6.03
CA ILE A 44 -1.87 9.92 -6.62
C ILE A 44 -2.88 9.40 -5.60
N ILE A 45 -2.47 9.28 -4.33
CA ILE A 45 -3.34 8.94 -3.20
C ILE A 45 -3.10 9.94 -2.07
N THR A 46 -4.09 10.07 -1.20
CA THR A 46 -3.96 10.93 -0.03
C THR A 46 -3.04 10.30 1.04
N ASP A 47 -2.43 11.14 1.87
CA ASP A 47 -1.64 10.68 3.02
C ASP A 47 -2.43 9.72 3.92
N GLY A 48 -3.72 9.98 4.12
CA GLY A 48 -4.59 9.10 4.91
C GLY A 48 -4.78 7.71 4.31
N GLU A 49 -4.83 7.60 2.97
CA GLU A 49 -4.87 6.31 2.29
C GLU A 49 -3.54 5.57 2.38
N TYR A 50 -2.43 6.30 2.30
CA TYR A 50 -1.09 5.75 2.49
C TYR A 50 -0.90 5.22 3.92
N ASP A 51 -1.28 6.03 4.92
CA ASP A 51 -1.21 5.69 6.34
C ASP A 51 -2.05 4.44 6.66
N GLN A 52 -3.23 4.31 6.07
CA GLN A 52 -4.08 3.14 6.26
C GLN A 52 -3.39 1.86 5.76
N LEU A 53 -2.71 1.92 4.61
CA LEU A 53 -1.95 0.78 4.07
C LEU A 53 -0.71 0.46 4.92
N ILE A 54 -0.03 1.47 5.46
CA ILE A 54 1.09 1.28 6.39
C ILE A 54 0.63 0.62 7.69
N GLN A 55 -0.48 1.09 8.27
CA GLN A 55 -1.05 0.49 9.48
C GLN A 55 -1.44 -0.97 9.25
N TRP A 56 -2.01 -1.25 8.09
CA TRP A 56 -2.35 -2.62 7.73
C TRP A 56 -1.11 -3.49 7.58
N LEU A 57 -0.07 -3.05 6.86
CA LEU A 57 1.20 -3.77 6.75
C LEU A 57 1.78 -4.11 8.13
N LYS A 58 1.84 -3.13 9.03
CA LYS A 58 2.31 -3.33 10.41
C LYS A 58 1.49 -4.39 11.14
N SER A 59 0.17 -4.39 10.95
CA SER A 59 -0.71 -5.38 11.57
C SER A 59 -0.43 -6.79 11.05
N LEU A 60 -0.06 -6.94 9.77
CA LEU A 60 0.30 -8.23 9.18
C LEU A 60 1.67 -8.75 9.63
N GLU A 61 2.60 -7.87 10.02
CA GLU A 61 3.93 -8.26 10.54
C GLU A 61 3.91 -8.68 12.01
N GLN A 62 2.84 -8.35 12.75
CA GLN A 62 2.68 -8.70 14.17
C GLN A 62 1.85 -9.97 14.41
N ASP A 63 1.23 -10.52 13.37
CA ASP A 63 0.45 -11.77 13.39
C ASP A 63 1.36 -12.98 13.13
#